data_AF-A0AAN5WZ56-F1
#
_entry.id   AF-A0AAN5WZ56-F1
#
_cell.length_a   1.000
_cell.length_b   1.000
_cell.length_c   1.000
_cell.angle_alpha   90.00
_cell.angle_beta   90.00
_cell.angle_gamma   90.00
#
_symmetry.space_group_name_H-M   'P 1'
#
loop_
_entity.id
_entity.type
_entity.pdbx_description
1 polymer ?
#
loop_
_entity_poly.entity_id
_entity_poly.type
_entity_poly.pdbx_seq_one_letter_code
_entity_poly.pdbx_strand_id
1 'polypeptide(L)'
;MGDMGEFWREWKPELKERRKKARDSAHDRIAAFFKRNEVEFEEGNNTLIFRTPQGTVAYYPPSQRMQHKNNWKNCSPTYCMNYVKKLRAV
;
A
#
# COMPACT_ATOMS: atom_id res chain seq x y z
N MET A 1 -14.97 31.40 27.19
CA MET A 1 -13.86 30.45 26.99
C MET A 1 -14.46 29.09 26.65
N GLY A 2 -14.89 28.93 25.40
CA GLY A 2 -15.37 27.65 24.86
C GLY A 2 -14.76 27.49 23.47
N ASP A 3 -14.81 26.28 22.92
CA ASP A 3 -14.71 26.06 21.47
C ASP A 3 -13.36 26.12 20.76
N MET A 4 -12.28 25.64 21.38
CA MET A 4 -11.19 25.05 20.57
C MET A 4 -11.23 23.52 20.64
N GLY A 5 -11.59 22.94 21.79
CA GLY A 5 -11.61 21.49 21.98
C GLY A 5 -12.66 20.74 21.15
N GLU A 6 -13.83 21.32 20.92
CA GLU A 6 -14.92 20.74 20.12
C GLU A 6 -14.64 20.85 18.61
N PHE A 7 -14.17 22.01 18.15
CA PHE A 7 -13.73 22.21 16.76
C PHE A 7 -12.70 21.15 16.31
N TRP A 8 -11.70 20.85 17.15
CA TRP A 8 -10.72 19.80 16.86
C TRP A 8 -11.27 18.37 16.99
N ARG A 9 -12.38 18.14 17.71
CA ARG A 9 -13.03 16.81 17.83
C ARG A 9 -13.94 16.52 16.64
N GLU A 10 -14.64 17.51 16.11
CA GLU A 10 -15.47 17.40 14.89
C GLU A 10 -14.66 17.38 13.59
N TRP A 11 -13.51 18.07 13.52
CA TRP A 11 -12.61 17.95 12.36
C TRP A 11 -11.88 16.61 12.27
N LYS A 12 -11.70 15.91 13.40
CA LYS A 12 -11.01 14.62 13.44
C LYS A 12 -11.69 13.51 12.60
N PRO A 13 -13.02 13.32 12.63
CA PRO A 13 -13.67 12.34 11.76
C PRO A 13 -13.52 12.69 10.28
N GLU A 14 -13.71 13.95 9.89
CA GLU A 14 -13.54 14.36 8.49
C GLU A 14 -12.11 14.18 7.99
N LEU A 15 -11.10 14.54 8.79
CA LEU A 15 -9.70 14.30 8.46
C LEU A 15 -9.35 12.80 8.41
N LYS A 16 -9.94 11.97 9.30
CA LYS A 16 -9.81 10.51 9.24
C LYS A 16 -10.43 9.96 7.96
N GLU A 17 -11.58 10.46 7.55
CA GLU A 17 -12.31 10.01 6.38
C GLU A 17 -11.61 10.43 5.08
N ARG A 18 -11.09 11.67 5.00
CA ARG A 18 -10.26 12.12 3.86
C ARG A 18 -8.97 11.30 3.74
N ARG A 19 -8.31 10.98 4.87
CA ARG A 19 -7.13 10.11 4.88
C ARG A 19 -7.48 8.69 4.43
N LYS A 20 -8.65 8.15 4.81
CA LYS A 20 -9.12 6.85 4.34
C LYS A 20 -9.35 6.87 2.82
N LYS A 21 -10.08 7.86 2.31
CA LYS A 21 -10.31 8.05 0.86
C LYS A 21 -9.02 8.16 0.07
N ALA A 22 -8.02 8.90 0.58
CA ALA A 22 -6.71 9.00 -0.08
C ALA A 22 -5.95 7.67 -0.10
N ARG A 23 -6.04 6.87 0.98
CA ARG A 23 -5.41 5.53 1.07
C ARG A 23 -6.05 4.54 0.11
N ASP A 24 -7.38 4.47 0.08
CA ASP A 24 -8.12 3.63 -0.87
C ASP A 24 -7.83 4.01 -2.32
N SER A 25 -7.81 5.32 -2.64
CA SER A 25 -7.48 5.77 -4.00
C SER A 25 -6.04 5.43 -4.41
N ALA A 26 -5.09 5.52 -3.49
CA ALA A 26 -3.71 5.10 -3.75
C ALA A 26 -3.60 3.58 -3.94
N HIS A 27 -4.30 2.80 -3.11
CA HIS A 27 -4.38 1.35 -3.25
C HIS A 27 -4.91 0.96 -4.63
N ASP A 28 -6.05 1.52 -5.04
CA ASP A 28 -6.71 1.20 -6.31
C ASP A 28 -5.82 1.52 -7.53
N ARG A 29 -5.19 2.70 -7.56
CA ARG A 29 -4.25 3.10 -8.62
C ARG A 29 -3.06 2.15 -8.73
N ILE A 30 -2.51 1.76 -7.58
CA ILE A 30 -1.33 0.89 -7.53
C ILE A 30 -1.71 -0.55 -7.88
N ALA A 31 -2.83 -1.07 -7.37
CA ALA A 31 -3.37 -2.38 -7.75
C ALA A 31 -3.64 -2.45 -9.26
N ALA A 32 -4.25 -1.41 -9.84
CA ALA A 32 -4.45 -1.30 -11.28
C ALA A 32 -3.13 -1.28 -12.06
N PHE A 33 -2.09 -0.61 -11.53
CA PHE A 33 -0.75 -0.63 -12.13
C PHE A 33 -0.16 -2.05 -12.16
N PHE A 34 -0.28 -2.83 -11.08
CA PHE A 34 0.20 -4.21 -11.06
C PHE A 34 -0.62 -5.14 -11.96
N LYS A 35 -1.96 -4.98 -12.01
CA LYS A 35 -2.85 -5.74 -12.92
C LYS A 35 -2.51 -5.48 -14.39
N ARG A 36 -2.27 -4.22 -14.77
CA ARG A 36 -1.85 -3.83 -16.13
C ARG A 36 -0.52 -4.44 -16.57
N ASN A 37 0.33 -4.79 -15.61
CA ASN A 37 1.64 -5.37 -15.86
C ASN A 37 1.67 -6.90 -15.70
N GLU A 38 0.49 -7.53 -15.64
CA GLU A 38 0.30 -8.98 -15.53
C GLU A 38 1.02 -9.61 -14.33
N VAL A 39 1.15 -8.84 -13.24
CA VAL A 39 1.71 -9.36 -12.00
C VAL A 39 0.57 -9.94 -11.17
N GLU A 40 0.58 -11.24 -10.94
CA GLU A 40 -0.35 -11.88 -10.01
C GLU A 40 -0.07 -11.45 -8.57
N PHE A 41 -1.10 -10.98 -7.88
CA PHE A 41 -1.05 -10.64 -6.45
C PHE A 41 -2.37 -10.99 -5.78
N GLU A 42 -2.29 -11.25 -4.48
CA GLU A 42 -3.44 -11.36 -3.62
C GLU A 42 -3.76 -9.99 -3.02
N GLU A 43 -5.02 -9.59 -3.12
CA GLU A 43 -5.53 -8.35 -2.53
C GLU A 43 -5.81 -8.57 -1.04
N GLY A 44 -4.92 -8.05 -0.20
CA GLY A 44 -5.14 -7.93 1.24
C GLY A 44 -5.84 -6.62 1.62
N ASN A 45 -6.06 -6.41 2.92
CA ASN A 45 -6.66 -5.17 3.42
C ASN A 45 -5.67 -3.99 3.28
N ASN A 46 -5.76 -3.25 2.17
CA ASN A 46 -4.83 -2.18 1.76
C ASN A 46 -3.36 -2.62 1.58
N THR A 47 -3.14 -3.89 1.26
CA THR A 47 -1.81 -4.49 1.09
C THR A 47 -1.84 -5.41 -0.13
N LEU A 48 -0.81 -5.33 -0.97
CA LEU A 48 -0.65 -6.20 -2.13
C LEU A 48 0.35 -7.28 -1.78
N ILE A 49 -0.09 -8.54 -1.81
CA ILE A 49 0.71 -9.68 -1.43
C ILE A 49 1.11 -10.44 -2.69
N PHE A 50 2.42 -10.57 -2.93
CA PHE A 50 2.97 -11.28 -4.06
C PHE A 50 3.61 -12.57 -3.57
N ARG A 51 3.01 -13.71 -3.93
CA ARG A 51 3.67 -15.01 -3.75
C ARG A 51 4.71 -15.18 -4.86
N THR A 52 5.95 -15.44 -4.44
CA THR A 52 7.07 -15.76 -5.33
C THR A 52 7.77 -17.03 -4.82
N PRO A 53 8.50 -17.76 -5.67
CA PRO A 53 9.22 -18.97 -5.26
C PRO A 53 10.21 -18.73 -4.10
N GLN A 54 10.77 -17.52 -4.02
CA GLN A 54 11.77 -17.16 -3.01
C GLN A 54 11.18 -16.62 -1.70
N GLY A 55 9.85 -16.44 -1.64
CA GLY A 55 9.13 -15.93 -0.49
C GLY A 55 7.95 -15.04 -0.84
N THR A 56 7.22 -14.64 0.20
CA THR A 56 6.10 -13.70 0.07
C THR A 56 6.61 -12.27 0.19
N VAL A 57 6.30 -11.44 -0.80
CA VAL A 57 6.56 -9.99 -0.78
C VAL A 57 5.24 -9.29 -0.48
N ALA A 58 5.20 -8.47 0.57
CA ALA A 58 4.06 -7.63 0.88
C ALA A 58 4.39 -6.17 0.54
N TYR A 59 3.52 -5.51 -0.23
CA TYR A 59 3.63 -4.10 -0.54
C TYR A 59 2.47 -3.34 0.09
N TYR A 60 2.78 -2.20 0.71
CA TYR A 60 1.83 -1.33 1.38
C TYR A 60 1.71 -0.03 0.56
N PRO A 61 0.75 0.07 -0.38
CA PRO A 61 0.50 1.26 -1.20
C PRO A 61 0.45 2.58 -0.43
N PRO A 62 -0.26 2.71 0.72
CA PRO A 62 -0.40 4.00 1.38
C PRO A 62 0.90 4.51 2.03
N SER A 63 1.83 3.61 2.36
CA SER A 63 3.12 3.96 2.96
C SER A 63 4.28 3.84 1.98
N GLN A 64 4.04 3.30 0.77
CA GLN A 64 5.06 2.95 -0.21
C GLN A 64 6.20 2.12 0.40
N ARG A 65 5.82 1.14 1.24
CA ARG A 65 6.76 0.24 1.91
C ARG A 65 6.59 -1.16 1.37
N MET A 66 7.69 -1.87 1.22
CA MET A 66 7.72 -3.28 0.89
C MET A 66 8.33 -4.03 2.05
N GLN A 67 7.76 -5.19 2.36
CA GLN A 67 8.30 -6.17 3.26
C GLN A 67 8.61 -7.43 2.45
N HIS A 68 9.83 -7.94 2.60
CA HIS A 68 10.20 -9.25 2.08
C HIS A 68 11.03 -9.96 3.14
N LYS A 69 10.54 -11.12 3.59
CA LYS A 69 11.10 -11.85 4.75
C LYS A 69 11.12 -10.91 5.97
N ASN A 70 12.31 -10.59 6.50
CA ASN A 70 12.48 -9.69 7.64
C ASN A 70 12.91 -8.26 7.25
N ASN A 71 13.07 -7.98 5.96
CA ASN A 71 13.55 -6.69 5.49
C ASN A 71 12.39 -5.77 5.11
N TRP A 72 12.40 -4.58 5.70
CA TRP A 72 11.50 -3.50 5.35
C TRP A 72 12.23 -2.47 4.51
N LYS A 73 11.63 -2.08 3.39
CA LYS A 73 12.22 -1.09 2.48
C LYS A 73 11.16 -0.11 1.99
N ASN A 74 11.46 1.18 2.08
CA ASN A 74 10.66 2.22 1.44
C ASN A 74 10.98 2.18 -0.05
N CYS A 75 9.99 1.95 -0.90
CA CYS A 75 10.20 1.84 -2.34
C CYS A 75 8.94 2.15 -3.15
N SER A 76 9.16 2.69 -4.35
CA SER A 76 8.11 2.98 -5.32
C SER A 76 7.47 1.70 -5.85
N PRO A 77 6.21 1.74 -6.31
CA PRO A 77 5.50 0.56 -6.83
C PRO A 77 6.25 -0.08 -8.02
N THR A 78 6.89 0.72 -8.87
CA THR A 78 7.72 0.25 -9.99
C THR A 78 8.93 -0.58 -9.51
N TYR A 79 9.56 -0.17 -8.40
CA TYR A 79 10.67 -0.93 -7.83
C TYR A 79 10.18 -2.27 -7.27
N CYS A 80 9.05 -2.27 -6.55
CA CYS A 80 8.43 -3.49 -6.05
C CYS A 80 8.10 -4.46 -7.19
N MET A 81 7.54 -3.96 -8.30
CA MET A 81 7.25 -4.75 -9.50
C MET A 81 8.50 -5.42 -10.06
N ASN A 82 9.57 -4.65 -10.30
CA ASN A 82 10.83 -5.19 -10.82
C ASN A 82 11.46 -6.20 -9.86
N TYR A 83 11.34 -5.95 -8.56
CA TYR A 83 11.81 -6.87 -7.52
C TYR A 83 11.04 -8.19 -7.54
N VAL A 84 9.71 -8.16 -7.60
CA VAL A 84 8.85 -9.35 -7.70
C VAL A 84 9.14 -10.12 -8.99
N LYS A 85 9.28 -9.44 -10.13
CA LYS A 85 9.67 -10.07 -11.40
C LYS A 85 11.03 -10.77 -11.30
N LYS A 86 12.02 -10.13 -10.67
CA LYS A 86 13.34 -10.72 -10.43
C LYS A 86 13.27 -11.97 -9.55
N LEU A 87 12.41 -11.98 -8.52
CA LEU A 87 12.22 -13.14 -7.65
C LEU A 87 11.48 -14.30 -8.31
N ARG A 88 10.64 -14.02 -9.33
CA ARG A 88 9.91 -15.02 -10.11
C ARG A 88 10.70 -15.60 -11.29
N ALA A 89 11.70 -14.87 -11.79
CA ALA A 89 12.54 -15.30 -12.90
C ALA A 89 13.61 -16.34 -12.51
N VAL A 90 13.63 -16.77 -11.24
CA VAL A 90 14.50 -17.81 -10.69
C VAL A 90 13.66 -19.04 -10.41
#